data_AF-L1L253-F1
#
_entry.id   AF-L1L253-F1
#
_cell.length_a   1.000
_cell.length_b   1.000
_cell.length_c   1.000
_cell.angle_alpha   90.00
_cell.angle_beta   90.00
_cell.angle_gamma   90.00
#
_symmetry.space_group_name_H-M   'P 1'
#
loop_
_entity.id
_entity.type
_entity.pdbx_description
1 polymer ?
#
loop_
_entity_poly.entity_id
_entity_poly.type
_entity_poly.pdbx_seq_one_letter_code
_entity_poly.pdbx_strand_id
1 'polypeptide(L)'
;MTAPSTAPAANRGGRWIQHWDPEDEAFWNETGEKVARRNLFFSVLSEHIGFSIWTVWSVMVLFMGPEYGLTPADKFFIVSMATLVGAVVRVPYTFAVAAFGGRNWTIISASLLLVPTVAAFTVMEPGTSFNTFLVCAMLAGIGGGNFASSMTNINAFFPLRKKGWALGLNAGGGNIGVPVVQLIGLAVIGASGGPRVLLGIYIPFIVLAAVLAALKMDNIASLKNDTGAAKEAVKDAHTWIMSFLYIGTFGSFIGYSFAFGLVLQTQFGRTPLQSAYVTFIGPLLGSLIRPVGGALADRFGGAKITLWNYVAMAAATGVIVIASMQKSLPLFTVAFIALFVLSGLGNGSTFKMIPGIFQAKALAKGLEGEEAAAYGRRLSGASMGLIGAVGALGGLGINLAFRQSFLSVGSGTGAFVAFLAFYAACFAVTWAVYLRRPAAAQSQSTAATDTKPQLSYAEV
;
A
#
# COMPACT_ATOMS: atom_id res chain seq x y z
N MET A 1 -19.64 -17.73 -52.66
CA MET A 1 -18.44 -18.37 -52.06
C MET A 1 -17.61 -17.25 -51.44
N THR A 2 -17.76 -17.02 -50.14
CA THR A 2 -16.99 -16.03 -49.39
C THR A 2 -15.72 -16.70 -48.89
N ALA A 3 -14.57 -16.12 -49.24
CA ALA A 3 -13.26 -16.63 -48.86
C ALA A 3 -13.10 -16.66 -47.34
N PRO A 4 -12.44 -17.69 -46.77
CA PRO A 4 -12.14 -17.72 -45.35
C PRO A 4 -11.10 -16.63 -45.04
N SER A 5 -11.46 -15.71 -44.14
CA SER A 5 -10.54 -14.73 -43.56
C SER A 5 -9.46 -15.48 -42.79
N THR A 6 -8.24 -15.49 -43.35
CA THR A 6 -7.05 -16.01 -42.67
C THR A 6 -6.71 -15.08 -41.51
N ALA A 7 -6.81 -15.60 -40.28
CA ALA A 7 -6.29 -14.94 -39.09
C ALA A 7 -4.83 -14.52 -39.31
N PRO A 8 -4.41 -13.29 -38.95
CA PRO A 8 -3.02 -12.89 -39.13
C PRO A 8 -2.12 -13.75 -38.24
N ALA A 9 -1.06 -14.27 -38.83
CA ALA A 9 -0.05 -15.09 -38.19
C ALA A 9 0.51 -14.45 -36.91
N ALA A 10 0.49 -15.20 -35.82
CA ALA A 10 1.23 -14.89 -34.60
C ALA A 10 2.75 -15.02 -34.88
N ASN A 11 3.46 -13.89 -34.97
CA ASN A 11 4.93 -13.77 -34.89
C ASN A 11 5.27 -12.27 -34.82
N ARG A 12 6.24 -11.72 -34.09
CA ARG A 12 7.36 -12.19 -33.25
C ARG A 12 7.82 -10.97 -32.43
N GLY A 13 7.98 -11.10 -31.12
CA GLY A 13 8.62 -10.07 -30.28
C GLY A 13 8.08 -9.98 -28.84
N GLY A 14 8.40 -10.96 -28.00
CA GLY A 14 8.13 -10.90 -26.56
C GLY A 14 6.72 -11.30 -26.13
N ARG A 15 6.53 -11.45 -24.82
CA ARG A 15 5.24 -11.83 -24.19
C ARG A 15 4.27 -10.65 -24.15
N TRP A 16 3.81 -10.24 -25.32
CA TRP A 16 2.78 -9.21 -25.47
C TRP A 16 1.46 -9.85 -25.92
N ILE A 17 0.42 -9.69 -25.11
CA ILE A 17 -0.94 -10.13 -25.41
C ILE A 17 -1.63 -9.01 -26.19
N GLN A 18 -2.02 -9.31 -27.43
CA GLN A 18 -2.65 -8.33 -28.34
C GLN A 18 -4.15 -8.22 -28.08
N HIS A 19 -4.84 -9.35 -27.91
CA HIS A 19 -6.26 -9.41 -27.61
C HIS A 19 -6.47 -9.82 -26.15
N TRP A 20 -7.10 -8.96 -25.36
CA TRP A 20 -7.38 -9.20 -23.95
C TRP A 20 -8.75 -8.66 -23.57
N ASP A 21 -9.74 -9.55 -23.49
CA ASP A 21 -11.11 -9.22 -23.10
C ASP A 21 -11.53 -10.02 -21.86
N PRO A 22 -11.17 -9.56 -20.65
CA PRO A 22 -11.47 -10.31 -19.43
C PRO A 22 -12.96 -10.30 -19.07
N GLU A 23 -13.77 -9.39 -19.64
CA GLU A 23 -15.19 -9.28 -19.32
C GLU A 23 -16.02 -10.37 -20.04
N ASP A 24 -15.61 -10.78 -21.25
CA ASP A 24 -16.18 -11.94 -21.96
C ASP A 24 -15.98 -13.25 -21.16
N GLU A 25 -17.10 -13.94 -20.85
CA GLU A 25 -17.07 -15.14 -20.01
C GLU A 25 -16.41 -16.34 -20.69
N ALA A 26 -16.57 -16.50 -22.01
CA ALA A 26 -15.97 -17.61 -22.74
C ALA A 26 -14.44 -17.45 -22.77
N PHE A 27 -13.95 -16.26 -23.16
CA PHE A 27 -12.54 -15.91 -23.13
C PHE A 27 -11.95 -16.08 -21.73
N TRP A 28 -12.65 -15.61 -20.70
CA TRP A 28 -12.17 -15.71 -19.31
C TRP A 28 -11.99 -17.17 -18.88
N ASN A 29 -12.96 -18.03 -19.18
CA ASN A 29 -12.94 -19.44 -18.77
C ASN A 29 -11.91 -20.26 -19.57
N GLU A 30 -11.73 -19.97 -20.86
CA GLU A 30 -10.80 -20.70 -21.72
C GLU A 30 -9.34 -20.25 -21.54
N THR A 31 -9.10 -18.94 -21.39
CA THR A 31 -7.74 -18.36 -21.43
C THR A 31 -7.48 -17.36 -20.31
N GLY A 32 -8.38 -16.39 -20.12
CA GLY A 32 -8.15 -15.21 -19.30
C GLY A 32 -7.79 -15.52 -17.85
N GLU A 33 -8.53 -16.43 -17.20
CA GLU A 33 -8.34 -16.73 -15.78
C GLU A 33 -6.95 -17.29 -15.47
N LYS A 34 -6.45 -18.21 -16.31
CA LYS A 34 -5.15 -18.84 -16.12
C LYS A 34 -4.01 -17.82 -16.25
N VAL A 35 -4.09 -16.94 -17.24
CA VAL A 35 -3.08 -15.90 -17.47
C VAL A 35 -3.13 -14.84 -16.37
N ALA A 36 -4.32 -14.41 -15.97
CA ALA A 36 -4.52 -13.42 -14.92
C ALA A 36 -4.01 -13.91 -13.56
N ARG A 37 -4.35 -15.14 -13.16
CA ARG A 37 -3.88 -15.75 -11.90
C ARG A 37 -2.37 -15.95 -11.89
N ARG A 38 -1.78 -16.35 -13.03
CA ARG A 38 -0.32 -16.43 -13.18
C ARG A 38 0.33 -15.07 -12.93
N ASN A 39 -0.12 -14.03 -13.62
CA ASN A 39 0.44 -12.69 -13.47
C ASN A 39 0.24 -12.16 -12.04
N LEU A 40 -0.93 -12.37 -11.44
CA LEU A 40 -1.20 -12.01 -10.05
C LEU A 40 -0.21 -12.65 -9.08
N PHE A 41 0.07 -13.95 -9.20
CA PHE A 41 1.00 -14.63 -8.30
C PHE A 41 2.41 -14.02 -8.34
N PHE A 42 2.95 -13.79 -9.55
CA PHE A 42 4.29 -13.21 -9.70
C PHE A 42 4.34 -11.71 -9.38
N SER A 43 3.21 -11.00 -9.55
CA SER A 43 3.06 -9.62 -9.08
C SER A 43 3.10 -9.55 -7.55
N VAL A 44 2.33 -10.41 -6.87
CA VAL A 44 2.35 -10.55 -5.40
C VAL A 44 3.75 -10.86 -4.90
N LEU A 45 4.45 -11.82 -5.52
CA LEU A 45 5.81 -12.18 -5.12
C LEU A 45 6.79 -11.00 -5.26
N SER A 46 6.75 -10.31 -6.40
CA SER A 46 7.64 -9.17 -6.67
C SER A 46 7.33 -7.96 -5.78
N GLU A 47 6.05 -7.73 -5.51
CA GLU A 47 5.57 -6.68 -4.63
C GLU A 47 5.93 -6.97 -3.17
N HIS A 48 5.79 -8.23 -2.73
CA HIS A 48 6.18 -8.70 -1.41
C HIS A 48 7.66 -8.36 -1.13
N ILE A 49 8.55 -8.74 -2.06
CA ILE A 49 9.97 -8.42 -1.94
C ILE A 49 10.22 -6.91 -2.01
N GLY A 50 9.48 -6.17 -2.84
CA GLY A 50 9.50 -4.70 -2.87
C GLY A 50 9.17 -4.07 -1.52
N PHE A 51 8.11 -4.52 -0.85
CA PHE A 51 7.77 -4.06 0.50
C PHE A 51 8.81 -4.45 1.53
N SER A 52 9.35 -5.67 1.47
CA SER A 52 10.42 -6.10 2.37
C SER A 52 11.64 -5.19 2.29
N ILE A 53 12.11 -4.86 1.08
CA ILE A 53 13.24 -3.96 0.90
C ILE A 53 12.89 -2.53 1.28
N TRP A 54 11.68 -2.07 0.95
CA TRP A 54 11.22 -0.76 1.38
C TRP A 54 11.29 -0.61 2.90
N THR A 55 10.77 -1.59 3.63
CA THR A 55 10.70 -1.56 5.10
C THR A 55 11.91 -2.16 5.80
N VAL A 56 12.99 -2.50 5.09
CA VAL A 56 14.18 -3.12 5.70
C VAL A 56 14.77 -2.24 6.80
N TRP A 57 14.66 -0.91 6.66
CA TRP A 57 15.13 0.06 7.62
C TRP A 57 14.34 0.09 8.94
N SER A 58 13.13 -0.50 8.97
CA SER A 58 12.42 -0.75 10.24
C SER A 58 13.18 -1.74 11.14
N VAL A 59 14.03 -2.58 10.55
CA VAL A 59 14.86 -3.58 11.25
C VAL A 59 16.31 -3.09 11.37
N MET A 60 16.88 -2.48 10.32
CA MET A 60 18.28 -2.04 10.33
C MET A 60 18.59 -1.10 11.51
N VAL A 61 17.68 -0.16 11.81
CA VAL A 61 17.86 0.76 12.95
C VAL A 61 17.85 0.07 14.31
N LEU A 62 17.33 -1.16 14.40
CA LEU A 62 17.37 -1.98 15.61
C LEU A 62 18.76 -2.60 15.82
N PHE A 63 19.47 -2.96 14.74
CA PHE A 63 20.85 -3.45 14.82
C PHE A 63 21.86 -2.36 15.19
N MET A 64 21.51 -1.09 14.98
CA MET A 64 22.42 0.04 15.17
C MET A 64 22.56 0.39 16.65
N GLY A 65 23.43 -0.29 17.40
CA GLY A 65 23.72 0.01 18.80
C GLY A 65 24.43 1.36 19.01
N PRO A 66 24.80 1.70 20.26
CA PRO A 66 25.51 2.94 20.59
C PRO A 66 26.79 3.17 19.77
N GLU A 67 27.46 2.10 19.36
CA GLU A 67 28.66 2.11 18.53
C GLU A 67 28.47 2.75 17.14
N TYR A 68 27.23 2.87 16.65
CA TYR A 68 26.92 3.61 15.42
C TYR A 68 26.84 5.12 15.63
N GLY A 69 26.82 5.60 16.87
CA GLY A 69 26.77 7.04 17.18
C GLY A 69 25.48 7.75 16.76
N LEU A 70 24.39 7.02 16.49
CA LEU A 70 23.12 7.58 16.04
C LEU A 70 22.15 7.79 17.19
N THR A 71 21.56 8.98 17.27
CA THR A 71 20.48 9.26 18.23
C THR A 71 19.17 8.60 17.80
N PRO A 72 18.19 8.43 18.72
CA PRO A 72 16.84 8.00 18.32
C PRO A 72 16.22 8.91 17.25
N ALA A 73 16.45 10.22 17.33
CA ALA A 73 15.94 11.18 16.37
C ALA A 73 16.53 10.98 14.96
N ASP A 74 17.81 10.62 14.88
CA ASP A 74 18.47 10.27 13.62
C ASP A 74 17.85 9.03 13.01
N LYS A 75 17.63 7.98 13.82
CA LYS A 75 16.98 6.74 13.37
C LYS A 75 15.56 6.98 12.86
N PHE A 76 14.75 7.79 13.56
CA PHE A 76 13.42 8.17 13.06
C PHE A 76 13.50 8.97 11.75
N PHE A 77 14.51 9.82 11.59
CA PHE A 77 14.69 10.57 10.34
C PHE A 77 15.08 9.66 9.17
N ILE A 78 15.98 8.70 9.39
CA ILE A 78 16.39 7.69 8.41
C ILE A 78 15.17 6.92 7.87
N VAL A 79 14.33 6.37 8.76
CA VAL A 79 13.13 5.65 8.34
C VAL A 79 12.09 6.57 7.67
N SER A 80 11.99 7.83 8.11
CA SER A 80 11.12 8.84 7.48
C SER A 80 11.51 9.06 6.02
N MET A 81 12.80 9.20 5.72
CA MET A 81 13.25 9.46 4.35
C MET A 81 13.02 8.25 3.42
N ALA A 82 13.11 7.02 3.93
CA ALA A 82 12.72 5.82 3.18
C ALA A 82 11.23 5.87 2.80
N THR A 83 10.35 6.29 3.72
CA THR A 83 8.92 6.45 3.43
C THR A 83 8.63 7.58 2.45
N LEU A 84 9.36 8.70 2.53
CA LEU A 84 9.22 9.83 1.61
C LEU A 84 9.54 9.41 0.17
N VAL A 85 10.69 8.76 -0.05
CA VAL A 85 11.05 8.31 -1.40
C VAL A 85 10.02 7.30 -1.90
N GLY A 86 9.59 6.35 -1.05
CA GLY A 86 8.52 5.42 -1.40
C GLY A 86 7.21 6.09 -1.81
N ALA A 87 6.82 7.18 -1.16
CA ALA A 87 5.66 7.96 -1.56
C ALA A 87 5.86 8.66 -2.91
N VAL A 88 7.02 9.31 -3.12
CA VAL A 88 7.32 10.05 -4.35
C VAL A 88 7.41 9.12 -5.55
N VAL A 89 8.12 7.99 -5.45
CA VAL A 89 8.34 7.10 -6.59
C VAL A 89 7.08 6.34 -7.04
N ARG A 90 6.03 6.25 -6.20
CA ARG A 90 4.75 5.65 -6.60
C ARG A 90 4.13 6.36 -7.81
N VAL A 91 4.29 7.68 -7.91
CA VAL A 91 3.75 8.46 -9.04
C VAL A 91 4.39 8.03 -10.37
N PRO A 92 5.71 8.13 -10.59
CA PRO A 92 6.32 7.66 -11.84
C PRO A 92 6.14 6.15 -12.06
N TYR A 93 6.12 5.33 -11.01
CA TYR A 93 5.92 3.87 -11.15
C TYR A 93 4.53 3.53 -11.67
N THR A 94 3.49 4.29 -11.28
CA THR A 94 2.13 4.15 -11.82
C THR A 94 2.14 4.27 -13.34
N PHE A 95 2.85 5.27 -13.87
CA PHE A 95 2.89 5.56 -15.30
C PHE A 95 3.89 4.71 -16.08
N ALA A 96 4.91 4.19 -15.41
CA ALA A 96 5.91 3.32 -16.03
C ALA A 96 5.29 2.02 -16.59
N VAL A 97 4.21 1.51 -15.97
CA VAL A 97 3.47 0.36 -16.50
C VAL A 97 2.87 0.64 -17.88
N ALA A 98 2.29 1.83 -18.07
CA ALA A 98 1.75 2.24 -19.36
C ALA A 98 2.86 2.40 -20.40
N ALA A 99 4.02 2.95 -20.02
CA ALA A 99 5.13 3.16 -20.94
C ALA A 99 5.85 1.86 -21.36
N PHE A 100 6.18 1.01 -20.38
CA PHE A 100 7.08 -0.14 -20.58
C PHE A 100 6.35 -1.49 -20.68
N GLY A 101 5.09 -1.55 -20.22
CA GLY A 101 4.34 -2.78 -20.01
C GLY A 101 4.59 -3.38 -18.61
N GLY A 102 3.57 -4.03 -18.06
CA GLY A 102 3.57 -4.62 -16.73
C GLY A 102 4.75 -5.54 -16.43
N ARG A 103 4.93 -6.60 -17.22
CA ARG A 103 6.04 -7.55 -17.07
C ARG A 103 7.38 -6.84 -17.10
N ASN A 104 7.61 -5.98 -18.10
CA ASN A 104 8.92 -5.36 -18.28
C ASN A 104 9.25 -4.42 -17.12
N TRP A 105 8.27 -3.64 -16.68
CA TRP A 105 8.45 -2.77 -15.53
C TRP A 105 8.64 -3.55 -14.22
N THR A 106 7.95 -4.67 -14.02
CA THR A 106 8.20 -5.55 -12.86
C THR A 106 9.64 -6.06 -12.85
N ILE A 107 10.21 -6.44 -14.00
CA ILE A 107 11.63 -6.85 -14.08
C ILE A 107 12.55 -5.70 -13.66
N ILE A 108 12.33 -4.50 -14.21
CA ILE A 108 13.15 -3.31 -13.92
C ILE A 108 13.04 -2.94 -12.44
N SER A 109 11.81 -2.74 -11.95
CA SER A 109 11.55 -2.35 -10.56
C SER A 109 12.03 -3.38 -9.54
N ALA A 110 11.91 -4.68 -9.81
CA ALA A 110 12.50 -5.72 -8.95
C ALA A 110 14.04 -5.65 -8.97
N SER A 111 14.66 -5.55 -10.15
CA SER A 111 16.12 -5.48 -10.28
C SER A 111 16.71 -4.24 -9.60
N LEU A 112 15.99 -3.10 -9.65
CA LEU A 112 16.40 -1.87 -8.98
C LEU A 112 16.57 -2.04 -7.46
N LEU A 113 15.87 -2.99 -6.83
CA LEU A 113 16.03 -3.28 -5.39
C LEU A 113 17.43 -3.79 -5.02
N LEU A 114 18.20 -4.31 -5.98
CA LEU A 114 19.61 -4.67 -5.73
C LEU A 114 20.44 -3.46 -5.33
N VAL A 115 20.14 -2.27 -5.88
CA VAL A 115 20.89 -1.04 -5.60
C VAL A 115 20.87 -0.69 -4.10
N PRO A 116 19.71 -0.48 -3.45
CA PRO A 116 19.68 -0.20 -2.01
C PRO A 116 20.20 -1.36 -1.17
N THR A 117 19.91 -2.62 -1.54
CA THR A 117 20.32 -3.77 -0.74
C THR A 117 21.85 -3.94 -0.74
N VAL A 118 22.50 -3.81 -1.90
CA VAL A 118 23.97 -3.89 -2.02
C VAL A 118 24.62 -2.66 -1.41
N ALA A 119 24.10 -1.46 -1.65
CA ALA A 119 24.62 -0.24 -1.04
C ALA A 119 24.60 -0.33 0.50
N ALA A 120 23.47 -0.71 1.09
CA ALA A 120 23.38 -0.95 2.53
C ALA A 120 24.34 -2.07 2.97
N PHE A 121 24.45 -3.17 2.22
CA PHE A 121 25.34 -4.28 2.58
C PHE A 121 26.79 -3.81 2.72
N THR A 122 27.25 -2.95 1.80
CA THR A 122 28.62 -2.43 1.83
C THR A 122 28.89 -1.52 3.03
N VAL A 123 27.95 -0.66 3.41
CA VAL A 123 28.19 0.41 4.40
C VAL A 123 27.72 0.09 5.82
N MET A 124 27.02 -1.03 6.04
CA MET A 124 26.47 -1.39 7.35
C MET A 124 27.56 -1.87 8.33
N GLU A 125 28.25 -0.91 8.95
CA GLU A 125 29.22 -1.09 10.03
C GLU A 125 29.34 0.17 10.92
N PRO A 126 29.81 0.03 12.17
CA PRO A 126 30.12 1.18 13.03
C PRO A 126 31.15 2.12 12.38
N GLY A 127 30.99 3.43 12.56
CA GLY A 127 31.85 4.46 11.97
C GLY A 127 31.36 5.01 10.62
N THR A 128 30.42 4.35 9.94
CA THR A 128 29.74 4.90 8.76
C THR A 128 28.94 6.16 9.12
N SER A 129 29.02 7.19 8.27
CA SER A 129 28.36 8.48 8.53
C SER A 129 26.83 8.38 8.49
N PHE A 130 26.16 9.24 9.28
CA PHE A 130 24.70 9.41 9.25
C PHE A 130 24.16 9.66 7.83
N ASN A 131 24.82 10.54 7.06
CA ASN A 131 24.41 10.87 5.70
C ASN A 131 24.48 9.66 4.77
N THR A 132 25.48 8.79 4.94
CA THR A 132 25.60 7.55 4.17
C THR A 132 24.43 6.60 4.46
N PHE A 133 24.04 6.43 5.73
CA PHE A 133 22.86 5.65 6.09
C PHE A 133 21.56 6.28 5.56
N LEU A 134 21.45 7.60 5.61
CA LEU A 134 20.30 8.34 5.11
C LEU A 134 20.10 8.10 3.60
N VAL A 135 21.17 8.17 2.81
CA VAL A 135 21.13 7.87 1.37
C VAL A 135 20.71 6.42 1.13
N CYS A 136 21.25 5.46 1.87
CA CYS A 136 20.86 4.06 1.73
C CYS A 136 19.39 3.81 2.08
N ALA A 137 18.85 4.51 3.08
CA ALA A 137 17.43 4.46 3.43
C ALA A 137 16.54 5.10 2.36
N MET A 138 16.94 6.25 1.82
CA MET A 138 16.26 6.86 0.68
C MET A 138 16.23 5.92 -0.53
N LEU A 139 17.35 5.27 -0.86
CA LEU A 139 17.41 4.30 -1.95
C LEU A 139 16.45 3.12 -1.70
N ALA A 140 16.35 2.61 -0.45
CA ALA A 140 15.42 1.53 -0.12
C ALA A 140 13.95 1.92 -0.38
N GLY A 141 13.65 3.22 -0.31
CA GLY A 141 12.35 3.80 -0.64
C GLY A 141 11.82 3.42 -2.03
N ILE A 142 12.68 3.12 -3.01
CA ILE A 142 12.24 2.72 -4.36
C ILE A 142 11.34 1.48 -4.35
N GLY A 143 11.49 0.59 -3.36
CA GLY A 143 10.62 -0.58 -3.18
C GLY A 143 9.17 -0.21 -2.87
N GLY A 144 8.93 0.96 -2.29
CA GLY A 144 7.58 1.49 -2.05
C GLY A 144 6.83 1.85 -3.33
N GLY A 145 7.55 2.09 -4.43
CA GLY A 145 6.98 2.32 -5.76
C GLY A 145 6.34 1.08 -6.37
N ASN A 146 6.85 -0.12 -6.05
CA ASN A 146 6.40 -1.39 -6.64
C ASN A 146 4.90 -1.63 -6.44
N PHE A 147 4.34 -1.19 -5.30
CA PHE A 147 2.90 -1.23 -5.02
C PHE A 147 2.09 -0.55 -6.14
N ALA A 148 2.44 0.68 -6.49
CA ALA A 148 1.65 1.46 -7.44
C ALA A 148 1.66 0.83 -8.83
N SER A 149 2.84 0.44 -9.32
CA SER A 149 2.94 -0.27 -10.60
C SER A 149 2.26 -1.65 -10.58
N SER A 150 2.39 -2.41 -9.49
CA SER A 150 1.77 -3.74 -9.33
C SER A 150 0.25 -3.63 -9.41
N MET A 151 -0.34 -2.67 -8.69
CA MET A 151 -1.77 -2.43 -8.67
C MET A 151 -2.31 -1.97 -10.03
N THR A 152 -1.64 -1.02 -10.68
CA THR A 152 -2.01 -0.58 -12.05
C THR A 152 -1.96 -1.74 -13.04
N ASN A 153 -0.91 -2.57 -12.97
CA ASN A 153 -0.77 -3.72 -13.84
C ASN A 153 -1.88 -4.75 -13.61
N ILE A 154 -2.07 -5.22 -12.37
CA ILE A 154 -3.06 -6.25 -12.04
C ILE A 154 -4.49 -5.79 -12.28
N ASN A 155 -4.79 -4.50 -12.13
CA ASN A 155 -6.10 -3.93 -12.47
C ASN A 155 -6.50 -4.21 -13.93
N ALA A 156 -5.54 -4.35 -14.85
CA ALA A 156 -5.80 -4.64 -16.25
C ALA A 156 -6.05 -6.14 -16.55
N PHE A 157 -5.57 -7.04 -15.69
CA PHE A 157 -5.68 -8.49 -15.91
C PHE A 157 -7.01 -9.09 -15.46
N PHE A 158 -7.82 -8.42 -14.65
CA PHE A 158 -9.03 -9.02 -14.08
C PHE A 158 -10.29 -8.32 -14.54
N PRO A 159 -11.42 -9.02 -14.72
CA PRO A 159 -12.71 -8.42 -14.98
C PRO A 159 -13.26 -7.71 -13.74
N LEU A 160 -14.15 -6.75 -13.94
CA LEU A 160 -14.81 -5.99 -12.86
C LEU A 160 -15.30 -6.89 -11.73
N ARG A 161 -15.97 -8.00 -12.06
CA ARG A 161 -16.52 -8.98 -11.10
C ARG A 161 -15.48 -9.65 -10.18
N LYS A 162 -14.20 -9.72 -10.59
CA LYS A 162 -13.11 -10.34 -9.80
C LYS A 162 -12.04 -9.34 -9.33
N LYS A 163 -12.11 -8.07 -9.75
CA LYS A 163 -11.09 -7.05 -9.44
C LYS A 163 -10.89 -6.81 -7.95
N GLY A 164 -11.98 -6.69 -7.19
CA GLY A 164 -11.88 -6.44 -5.74
C GLY A 164 -11.04 -7.50 -5.03
N TRP A 165 -11.28 -8.77 -5.36
CA TRP A 165 -10.50 -9.89 -4.83
C TRP A 165 -9.04 -9.87 -5.31
N ALA A 166 -8.80 -9.69 -6.60
CA ALA A 166 -7.45 -9.70 -7.17
C ALA A 166 -6.58 -8.55 -6.63
N LEU A 167 -7.11 -7.33 -6.61
CA LEU A 167 -6.44 -6.15 -6.07
C LEU A 167 -6.24 -6.27 -4.55
N GLY A 168 -7.21 -6.87 -3.84
CA GLY A 168 -7.09 -7.16 -2.42
C GLY A 168 -5.98 -8.16 -2.12
N LEU A 169 -5.88 -9.25 -2.88
CA LEU A 169 -4.82 -10.25 -2.74
C LEU A 169 -3.45 -9.68 -3.09
N ASN A 170 -3.36 -8.89 -4.16
CA ASN A 170 -2.14 -8.23 -4.59
C ASN A 170 -1.59 -7.30 -3.49
N ALA A 171 -2.42 -6.36 -3.05
CA ALA A 171 -2.06 -5.40 -2.02
C ALA A 171 -1.82 -6.05 -0.64
N GLY A 172 -2.61 -7.07 -0.28
CA GLY A 172 -2.44 -7.82 0.96
C GLY A 172 -1.14 -8.62 0.96
N GLY A 173 -0.89 -9.40 -0.10
CA GLY A 173 0.32 -10.20 -0.26
C GLY A 173 1.60 -9.36 -0.33
N GLY A 174 1.53 -8.21 -0.99
CA GLY A 174 2.58 -7.19 -0.98
C GLY A 174 2.89 -6.69 0.43
N ASN A 175 1.87 -6.25 1.17
CA ASN A 175 2.03 -5.76 2.55
C ASN A 175 2.65 -6.80 3.50
N ILE A 176 2.46 -8.11 3.27
CA ILE A 176 3.09 -9.19 4.06
C ILE A 176 4.64 -9.15 3.93
N GLY A 177 5.21 -8.45 2.96
CA GLY A 177 6.65 -8.22 2.88
C GLY A 177 7.24 -7.56 4.12
N VAL A 178 6.46 -6.69 4.76
CA VAL A 178 6.84 -5.96 5.98
C VAL A 178 7.09 -6.88 7.18
N PRO A 179 6.11 -7.68 7.63
CA PRO A 179 6.35 -8.61 8.73
C PRO A 179 7.38 -9.69 8.37
N VAL A 180 7.52 -10.09 7.10
CA VAL A 180 8.51 -11.09 6.70
C VAL A 180 9.93 -10.55 6.85
N VAL A 181 10.24 -9.31 6.42
CA VAL A 181 11.57 -8.74 6.66
C VAL A 181 11.85 -8.56 8.15
N GLN A 182 10.83 -8.23 8.94
CA GLN A 182 10.95 -8.12 10.40
C GLN A 182 11.16 -9.47 11.09
N LEU A 183 10.52 -10.54 10.60
CA LEU A 183 10.69 -11.90 11.12
C LEU A 183 12.07 -12.48 10.76
N ILE A 184 12.54 -12.29 9.53
CA ILE A 184 13.92 -12.66 9.16
C ILE A 184 14.91 -11.82 9.97
N GLY A 185 14.62 -10.54 10.17
CA GLY A 185 15.37 -9.65 11.06
C GLY A 185 15.48 -10.21 12.49
N LEU A 186 14.35 -10.64 13.06
CA LEU A 186 14.31 -11.32 14.37
C LEU A 186 15.19 -12.58 14.37
N ALA A 187 15.06 -13.44 13.36
CA ALA A 187 15.86 -14.66 13.26
C ALA A 187 17.37 -14.36 13.20
N VAL A 188 17.78 -13.35 12.43
CA VAL A 188 19.17 -12.90 12.34
C VAL A 188 19.65 -12.36 13.70
N ILE A 189 18.89 -11.49 14.36
CA ILE A 189 19.25 -10.96 15.69
C ILE A 189 19.34 -12.09 16.72
N GLY A 190 18.37 -13.02 16.73
CA GLY A 190 18.34 -14.15 17.64
C GLY A 190 19.52 -15.12 17.44
N ALA A 191 20.01 -15.26 16.21
CA ALA A 191 21.21 -16.02 15.88
C ALA A 191 22.52 -15.22 16.08
N SER A 192 22.47 -14.04 16.70
CA SER A 192 23.61 -13.11 16.84
C SER A 192 24.27 -12.70 15.51
N GLY A 193 23.51 -12.75 14.41
CA GLY A 193 23.95 -12.29 13.11
C GLY A 193 23.88 -10.77 12.99
N GLY A 194 24.74 -10.20 12.14
CA GLY A 194 24.76 -8.76 11.86
C GLY A 194 23.76 -8.32 10.79
N PRO A 195 23.56 -7.00 10.62
CA PRO A 195 22.64 -6.44 9.63
C PRO A 195 22.96 -6.86 8.18
N ARG A 196 24.25 -7.09 7.86
CA ARG A 196 24.69 -7.59 6.55
C ARG A 196 24.10 -8.97 6.20
N VAL A 197 23.85 -9.83 7.18
CA VAL A 197 23.25 -11.16 6.95
C VAL A 197 21.82 -11.02 6.42
N LEU A 198 21.01 -10.13 7.02
CA LEU A 198 19.64 -9.87 6.55
C LEU A 198 19.65 -9.40 5.08
N LEU A 199 20.54 -8.46 4.76
CA LEU A 199 20.66 -7.93 3.40
C LEU A 199 21.12 -9.00 2.42
N GLY A 200 22.11 -9.82 2.80
CA GLY A 200 22.60 -10.95 2.02
C GLY A 200 21.52 -12.00 1.71
N ILE A 201 20.60 -12.26 2.64
CA ILE A 201 19.45 -13.16 2.43
C ILE A 201 18.51 -12.63 1.34
N TYR A 202 18.33 -11.30 1.25
CA TYR A 202 17.38 -10.72 0.29
C TYR A 202 17.91 -10.59 -1.14
N ILE A 203 19.24 -10.49 -1.33
CA ILE A 203 19.85 -10.42 -2.67
C ILE A 203 19.36 -11.56 -3.60
N PRO A 204 19.44 -12.86 -3.23
CA PRO A 204 18.95 -13.93 -4.10
C PRO A 204 17.44 -13.87 -4.32
N PHE A 205 16.65 -13.44 -3.34
CA PHE A 205 15.20 -13.28 -3.52
C PHE A 205 14.86 -12.18 -4.53
N ILE A 206 15.58 -11.06 -4.51
CA ILE A 206 15.43 -9.99 -5.50
C ILE A 206 15.73 -10.50 -6.92
N VAL A 207 16.85 -11.20 -7.10
CA VAL A 207 17.21 -11.79 -8.40
C VAL A 207 16.14 -12.79 -8.84
N LEU A 208 15.67 -13.64 -7.92
CA LEU A 208 14.63 -14.61 -8.19
C LEU A 208 13.32 -13.94 -8.64
N ALA A 209 12.89 -12.86 -7.99
CA ALA A 209 11.70 -12.12 -8.40
C ALA A 209 11.83 -11.54 -9.82
N ALA A 210 12.96 -10.90 -10.13
CA ALA A 210 13.21 -10.34 -11.46
C ALA A 210 13.22 -11.44 -12.54
N VAL A 211 13.89 -12.57 -12.28
CA VAL A 211 13.93 -13.72 -13.19
C VAL A 211 12.54 -14.34 -13.37
N LEU A 212 11.80 -14.58 -12.29
CA LEU A 212 10.46 -15.15 -12.37
C LEU A 212 9.47 -14.21 -13.08
N ALA A 213 9.55 -12.90 -12.85
CA ALA A 213 8.78 -11.92 -13.63
C ALA A 213 9.11 -12.03 -15.12
N ALA A 214 10.40 -12.09 -15.48
CA ALA A 214 10.84 -12.25 -16.86
C ALA A 214 10.33 -13.56 -17.50
N LEU A 215 10.36 -14.65 -16.73
CA LEU A 215 10.02 -15.99 -17.19
C LEU A 215 8.55 -16.36 -17.04
N LYS A 216 7.71 -15.60 -16.34
CA LYS A 216 6.32 -16.03 -16.07
C LYS A 216 5.24 -14.95 -16.26
N MET A 217 5.56 -13.66 -16.22
CA MET A 217 4.58 -12.60 -16.49
C MET A 217 4.45 -12.28 -17.98
N ASP A 218 3.44 -11.48 -18.31
CA ASP A 218 3.11 -11.00 -19.67
C ASP A 218 2.80 -9.50 -19.66
N ASN A 219 2.87 -8.87 -20.83
CA ASN A 219 2.39 -7.52 -21.07
C ASN A 219 1.04 -7.57 -21.80
N ILE A 220 0.16 -6.60 -21.53
CA ILE A 220 -1.07 -6.37 -22.28
C ILE A 220 -0.86 -5.15 -23.19
N ALA A 221 -1.12 -5.28 -24.50
CA ALA A 221 -0.86 -4.23 -25.48
C ALA A 221 -1.77 -3.00 -25.30
N SER A 222 -3.02 -3.18 -24.87
CA SER A 222 -4.00 -2.10 -24.71
C SER A 222 -3.66 -1.07 -23.62
N LEU A 223 -2.69 -1.37 -22.74
CA LEU A 223 -2.25 -0.44 -21.68
C LEU A 223 -1.37 0.72 -22.17
N LYS A 224 -0.81 0.64 -23.39
CA LYS A 224 0.24 1.57 -23.86
C LYS A 224 -0.24 2.98 -24.25
N ASN A 225 -1.55 3.22 -24.31
CA ASN A 225 -2.11 4.41 -25.01
C ASN A 225 -2.85 5.42 -24.11
N ASP A 226 -2.83 5.31 -22.78
CA ASP A 226 -3.64 6.17 -21.90
C ASP A 226 -2.82 7.25 -21.18
N THR A 227 -2.54 8.36 -21.87
CA THR A 227 -1.78 9.50 -21.33
C THR A 227 -2.66 10.53 -20.60
N GLY A 228 -3.99 10.47 -20.78
CA GLY A 228 -4.93 11.46 -20.23
C GLY A 228 -5.43 11.16 -18.82
N ALA A 229 -5.48 9.88 -18.42
CA ALA A 229 -6.10 9.47 -17.16
C ALA A 229 -5.46 10.10 -15.92
N ALA A 230 -4.14 10.31 -15.94
CA ALA A 230 -3.40 10.98 -14.87
C ALA A 230 -3.90 12.40 -14.63
N LYS A 231 -4.04 13.17 -15.72
CA LYS A 231 -4.46 14.57 -15.68
C LYS A 231 -5.91 14.70 -15.21
N GLU A 232 -6.77 13.77 -15.63
CA GLU A 232 -8.16 13.70 -15.17
C GLU A 232 -8.25 13.32 -13.69
N ALA A 233 -7.49 12.31 -13.25
CA ALA A 233 -7.44 11.88 -11.86
C ALA A 233 -6.98 13.01 -10.91
N VAL A 234 -5.97 13.80 -11.30
CA VAL A 234 -5.50 14.97 -10.55
C VAL A 234 -6.57 16.06 -10.42
N LYS A 235 -7.42 16.24 -11.43
CA LYS A 235 -8.51 17.23 -11.41
C LYS A 235 -9.72 16.76 -10.61
N ASP A 236 -9.78 15.47 -10.27
CA ASP A 236 -10.91 14.89 -9.55
C ASP A 236 -10.81 15.12 -8.05
N ALA A 237 -11.81 15.77 -7.46
CA ALA A 237 -11.86 16.03 -6.02
C ALA A 237 -11.83 14.73 -5.19
N HIS A 238 -12.46 13.65 -5.66
CA HIS A 238 -12.46 12.39 -4.92
C HIS A 238 -11.08 11.74 -4.85
N THR A 239 -10.19 11.98 -5.81
CA THR A 239 -8.79 11.54 -5.71
C THR A 239 -8.14 12.11 -4.46
N TRP A 240 -8.32 13.40 -4.18
CA TRP A 240 -7.69 14.08 -3.03
C TRP A 240 -8.38 13.78 -1.70
N ILE A 241 -9.71 13.69 -1.70
CA ILE A 241 -10.47 13.29 -0.50
C ILE A 241 -10.07 11.87 -0.10
N MET A 242 -10.05 10.93 -1.05
CA MET A 242 -9.63 9.56 -0.76
C MET A 242 -8.15 9.48 -0.40
N SER A 243 -7.29 10.32 -0.97
CA SER A 243 -5.88 10.44 -0.57
C SER A 243 -5.74 10.82 0.91
N PHE A 244 -6.50 11.81 1.37
CA PHE A 244 -6.51 12.24 2.78
C PHE A 244 -6.96 11.11 3.71
N LEU A 245 -8.04 10.39 3.37
CA LEU A 245 -8.46 9.21 4.13
C LEU A 245 -7.41 8.09 4.06
N TYR A 246 -6.72 7.93 2.93
CA TYR A 246 -5.72 6.87 2.81
C TYR A 246 -4.44 7.15 3.61
N ILE A 247 -4.15 8.42 3.96
CA ILE A 247 -3.13 8.75 4.97
C ILE A 247 -3.52 8.16 6.33
N GLY A 248 -4.78 8.26 6.73
CA GLY A 248 -5.26 7.82 8.05
C GLY A 248 -5.32 6.30 8.22
N THR A 249 -5.26 5.55 7.12
CA THR A 249 -5.30 4.08 7.14
C THR A 249 -3.95 3.53 6.71
N PHE A 250 -3.58 3.69 5.43
CA PHE A 250 -2.36 3.09 4.89
C PHE A 250 -1.12 3.81 5.38
N GLY A 251 -1.20 5.14 5.47
CA GLY A 251 -0.16 5.96 6.09
C GLY A 251 0.10 5.54 7.53
N SER A 252 -0.95 5.26 8.30
CA SER A 252 -0.85 4.68 9.64
C SER A 252 -0.19 3.30 9.65
N PHE A 253 -0.69 2.37 8.85
CA PHE A 253 -0.12 1.02 8.73
C PHE A 253 1.39 1.07 8.44
N ILE A 254 1.80 1.84 7.41
CA ILE A 254 3.20 1.88 7.01
C ILE A 254 4.06 2.68 8.00
N GLY A 255 3.56 3.81 8.51
CA GLY A 255 4.28 4.61 9.49
C GLY A 255 4.59 3.84 10.76
N TYR A 256 3.58 3.14 11.29
CA TYR A 256 3.74 2.26 12.44
C TYR A 256 4.65 1.08 12.13
N SER A 257 4.61 0.53 10.92
CA SER A 257 5.51 -0.55 10.50
C SER A 257 6.99 -0.18 10.61
N PHE A 258 7.35 1.07 10.27
CA PHE A 258 8.71 1.57 10.45
C PHE A 258 9.04 1.95 11.90
N ALA A 259 8.07 2.53 12.61
CA ALA A 259 8.32 3.13 13.92
C ALA A 259 8.31 2.13 15.08
N PHE A 260 7.48 1.08 15.03
CA PHE A 260 7.08 0.35 16.23
C PHE A 260 8.24 -0.26 17.02
N GLY A 261 9.14 -0.97 16.35
CA GLY A 261 10.32 -1.56 16.99
C GLY A 261 11.24 -0.51 17.61
N LEU A 262 11.40 0.64 16.95
CA LEU A 262 12.20 1.76 17.44
C LEU A 262 11.54 2.44 18.64
N VAL A 263 10.21 2.64 18.61
CA VAL A 263 9.45 3.16 19.75
C VAL A 263 9.60 2.27 20.98
N LEU A 264 9.58 0.94 20.82
CA LEU A 264 9.82 0.01 21.93
C LEU A 264 11.23 0.16 22.54
N GLN A 265 12.26 0.41 21.72
CA GLN A 265 13.61 0.68 22.25
C GLN A 265 13.67 2.04 22.94
N THR A 266 13.21 3.09 22.27
CA THR A 266 13.39 4.48 22.73
C THR A 266 12.52 4.82 23.94
N GLN A 267 11.27 4.34 23.98
CA GLN A 267 10.35 4.70 25.05
C GLN A 267 10.37 3.72 26.23
N PHE A 268 10.61 2.43 25.96
CA PHE A 268 10.51 1.37 26.97
C PHE A 268 11.85 0.67 27.25
N GLY A 269 12.96 1.14 26.66
CA GLY A 269 14.30 0.59 26.91
C GLY A 269 14.47 -0.86 26.47
N ARG A 270 13.65 -1.35 25.53
CA ARG A 270 13.72 -2.74 25.05
C ARG A 270 15.00 -2.95 24.26
N THR A 271 15.61 -4.13 24.42
CA THR A 271 16.75 -4.51 23.59
C THR A 271 16.32 -4.75 22.14
N PRO A 272 17.25 -4.73 21.16
CA PRO A 272 16.92 -5.04 19.76
C PRO A 272 16.16 -6.36 19.59
N LEU A 273 16.61 -7.42 20.26
CA LEU A 273 15.97 -8.73 20.23
C LEU A 273 14.55 -8.68 20.82
N GLN A 274 14.39 -8.03 21.98
CA GLN A 274 13.10 -7.87 22.64
C GLN A 274 12.08 -7.08 21.81
N SER A 275 12.50 -6.04 21.10
CA SER A 275 11.65 -5.30 20.18
C SER A 275 11.28 -6.15 18.96
N ALA A 276 12.26 -6.84 18.37
CA ALA A 276 12.04 -7.67 17.18
C ALA A 276 11.02 -8.80 17.42
N TYR A 277 10.97 -9.37 18.64
CA TYR A 277 10.02 -10.43 19.01
C TYR A 277 8.55 -10.07 18.83
N VAL A 278 8.20 -8.78 18.90
CA VAL A 278 6.81 -8.32 18.80
C VAL A 278 6.54 -7.43 17.58
N THR A 279 7.58 -6.85 16.99
CA THR A 279 7.42 -5.82 15.94
C THR A 279 6.68 -6.35 14.72
N PHE A 280 6.95 -7.61 14.31
CA PHE A 280 6.33 -8.21 13.12
C PHE A 280 4.82 -8.49 13.28
N ILE A 281 4.32 -8.64 14.52
CA ILE A 281 2.94 -9.07 14.78
C ILE A 281 1.94 -8.04 14.24
N GLY A 282 2.20 -6.75 14.48
CA GLY A 282 1.35 -5.65 14.03
C GLY A 282 1.17 -5.64 12.51
N PRO A 283 2.25 -5.48 11.72
CA PRO A 283 2.18 -5.52 10.27
C PRO A 283 1.65 -6.84 9.71
N LEU A 284 1.91 -7.99 10.36
CA LEU A 284 1.36 -9.28 9.97
C LEU A 284 -0.17 -9.29 10.07
N LEU A 285 -0.72 -9.01 11.24
CA LEU A 285 -2.16 -9.03 11.45
C LEU A 285 -2.85 -7.91 10.65
N GLY A 286 -2.24 -6.73 10.56
CA GLY A 286 -2.71 -5.62 9.71
C GLY A 286 -2.74 -5.97 8.21
N SER A 287 -1.81 -6.80 7.73
CA SER A 287 -1.82 -7.27 6.34
C SER A 287 -2.90 -8.33 6.11
N LEU A 288 -3.04 -9.28 7.04
CA LEU A 288 -4.00 -10.39 6.93
C LEU A 288 -5.46 -9.94 7.06
N ILE A 289 -5.74 -8.91 7.86
CA ILE A 289 -7.10 -8.38 8.04
C ILE A 289 -7.55 -7.47 6.88
N ARG A 290 -6.61 -6.99 6.05
CA ARG A 290 -6.93 -6.06 4.97
C ARG A 290 -8.01 -6.58 4.01
N PRO A 291 -7.98 -7.84 3.50
CA PRO A 291 -9.05 -8.38 2.67
C PRO A 291 -10.41 -8.41 3.39
N VAL A 292 -10.42 -8.63 4.70
CA VAL A 292 -11.66 -8.62 5.50
C VAL A 292 -12.28 -7.22 5.51
N GLY A 293 -11.47 -6.16 5.64
CA GLY A 293 -11.95 -4.79 5.52
C GLY A 293 -12.61 -4.49 4.17
N GLY A 294 -12.06 -5.02 3.09
CA GLY A 294 -12.67 -4.93 1.75
C GLY A 294 -13.97 -5.72 1.63
N ALA A 295 -14.01 -6.95 2.18
CA ALA A 295 -15.21 -7.79 2.15
C ALA A 295 -16.36 -7.21 3.02
N LEU A 296 -16.03 -6.57 4.14
CA LEU A 296 -17.01 -5.85 4.95
C LEU A 296 -17.54 -4.62 4.21
N ALA A 297 -16.67 -3.90 3.50
CA ALA A 297 -17.08 -2.78 2.67
C ALA A 297 -18.03 -3.22 1.54
N ASP A 298 -17.73 -4.35 0.88
CA ASP A 298 -18.62 -4.95 -0.13
C ASP A 298 -20.01 -5.29 0.41
N ARG A 299 -20.10 -5.72 1.68
CA ARG A 299 -21.37 -6.17 2.28
C ARG A 299 -22.18 -5.05 2.92
N PHE A 300 -21.52 -4.06 3.50
CA PHE A 300 -22.15 -3.07 4.38
C PHE A 300 -21.95 -1.61 3.95
N GLY A 301 -21.27 -1.39 2.83
CA GLY A 301 -20.91 -0.07 2.28
C GLY A 301 -19.52 0.40 2.76
N GLY A 302 -18.66 0.80 1.82
CA GLY A 302 -17.26 1.17 2.11
C GLY A 302 -17.13 2.40 3.00
N ALA A 303 -17.97 3.41 2.78
CA ALA A 303 -17.99 4.62 3.59
C ALA A 303 -18.36 4.34 5.07
N LYS A 304 -19.34 3.46 5.31
CA LYS A 304 -19.83 3.13 6.66
C LYS A 304 -18.78 2.35 7.46
N ILE A 305 -18.15 1.35 6.83
CA ILE A 305 -17.07 0.59 7.47
C ILE A 305 -15.87 1.49 7.77
N THR A 306 -15.50 2.35 6.82
CA THR A 306 -14.38 3.30 6.99
C THR A 306 -14.62 4.27 8.13
N LEU A 307 -15.83 4.83 8.25
CA LEU A 307 -16.18 5.74 9.35
C LEU A 307 -16.03 5.09 10.72
N TRP A 308 -16.63 3.91 10.92
CA TRP A 308 -16.55 3.20 12.21
C TRP A 308 -15.14 2.69 12.50
N ASN A 309 -14.37 2.36 11.46
CA ASN A 309 -12.97 2.03 11.63
C ASN A 309 -12.16 3.21 12.21
N TYR A 310 -12.40 4.45 11.77
CA TYR A 310 -11.75 5.62 12.38
C TYR A 310 -12.11 5.82 13.85
N VAL A 311 -13.36 5.56 14.24
CA VAL A 311 -13.77 5.59 15.65
C VAL A 311 -12.98 4.55 16.45
N ALA A 312 -12.86 3.32 15.93
CA ALA A 312 -12.09 2.27 16.58
C ALA A 312 -10.59 2.61 16.65
N MET A 313 -10.00 3.15 15.58
CA MET A 313 -8.60 3.59 15.56
C MET A 313 -8.35 4.72 16.57
N ALA A 314 -9.27 5.68 16.69
CA ALA A 314 -9.20 6.74 17.70
C ALA A 314 -9.27 6.17 19.12
N ALA A 315 -10.19 5.23 19.39
CA ALA A 315 -10.28 4.57 20.69
C ALA A 315 -9.00 3.80 21.05
N ALA A 316 -8.47 2.99 20.13
CA ALA A 316 -7.20 2.28 20.33
C ALA A 316 -6.05 3.24 20.59
N THR A 317 -5.98 4.37 19.87
CA THR A 317 -4.97 5.41 20.07
C THR A 317 -5.11 6.09 21.43
N GLY A 318 -6.34 6.33 21.91
CA GLY A 318 -6.58 6.81 23.27
C GLY A 318 -6.04 5.86 24.33
N VAL A 319 -6.24 4.54 24.17
CA VAL A 319 -5.65 3.53 25.05
C VAL A 319 -4.12 3.56 25.00
N ILE A 320 -3.52 3.74 23.81
CA ILE A 320 -2.07 3.87 23.67
C ILE A 320 -1.54 5.10 24.41
N VAL A 321 -2.22 6.24 24.33
CA VAL A 321 -1.85 7.46 25.07
C VAL A 321 -1.84 7.18 26.58
N ILE A 322 -2.89 6.55 27.10
CA ILE A 322 -2.99 6.17 28.52
C ILE A 322 -1.86 5.21 28.90
N ALA A 323 -1.63 4.16 28.11
CA ALA A 323 -0.56 3.18 28.34
C ALA A 323 0.83 3.82 28.34
N SER A 324 1.05 4.79 27.45
CA SER A 324 2.28 5.57 27.32
C SER A 324 2.52 6.41 28.58
N MET A 325 1.49 7.12 29.07
CA MET A 325 1.59 7.92 30.30
C MET A 325 1.84 7.07 31.54
N GLN A 326 1.23 5.89 31.62
CA GLN A 326 1.43 4.91 32.70
C GLN A 326 2.72 4.10 32.57
N LYS A 327 3.47 4.26 31.47
CA LYS A 327 4.65 3.44 31.12
C LYS A 327 4.35 1.92 31.11
N SER A 328 3.11 1.54 30.79
CA SER A 328 2.67 0.14 30.77
C SER A 328 2.99 -0.51 29.41
N LEU A 329 4.11 -1.22 29.34
CA LEU A 329 4.54 -1.92 28.12
C LEU A 329 3.51 -2.96 27.60
N PRO A 330 2.88 -3.81 28.44
CA PRO A 330 1.90 -4.79 27.96
C PRO A 330 0.67 -4.11 27.34
N LEU A 331 0.10 -3.12 28.03
CA LEU A 331 -1.07 -2.40 27.53
C LEU A 331 -0.74 -1.64 26.24
N PHE A 332 0.42 -0.99 26.19
CA PHE A 332 0.90 -0.29 25.00
C PHE A 332 1.02 -1.25 23.81
N THR A 333 1.67 -2.39 24.01
CA THR A 333 1.92 -3.38 22.94
C THR A 333 0.60 -3.94 22.40
N VAL A 334 -0.33 -4.34 23.26
CA VAL A 334 -1.64 -4.87 22.85
C VAL A 334 -2.45 -3.82 22.09
N ALA A 335 -2.53 -2.59 22.62
CA ALA A 335 -3.28 -1.53 21.98
C ALA A 335 -2.67 -1.08 20.64
N PHE A 336 -1.33 -1.06 20.54
CA PHE A 336 -0.63 -0.74 19.30
C PHE A 336 -0.81 -1.82 18.24
N ILE A 337 -0.81 -3.11 18.61
CA ILE A 337 -1.16 -4.21 17.71
C ILE A 337 -2.62 -4.11 17.25
N ALA A 338 -3.55 -3.79 18.16
CA ALA A 338 -4.95 -3.56 17.78
C ALA A 338 -5.08 -2.38 16.78
N LEU A 339 -4.34 -1.30 16.99
CA LEU A 339 -4.29 -0.17 16.05
C LEU A 339 -3.76 -0.59 14.67
N PHE A 340 -2.75 -1.48 14.61
CA PHE A 340 -2.29 -2.06 13.34
C PHE A 340 -3.40 -2.84 12.63
N VAL A 341 -4.12 -3.70 13.34
CA VAL A 341 -5.25 -4.46 12.79
C VAL A 341 -6.30 -3.51 12.22
N LEU A 342 -6.67 -2.48 12.97
CA LEU A 342 -7.67 -1.49 12.54
C LEU A 342 -7.16 -0.65 11.34
N SER A 343 -5.88 -0.29 11.30
CA SER A 343 -5.29 0.38 10.14
C SER A 343 -5.34 -0.52 8.88
N GLY A 344 -5.10 -1.82 9.05
CA GLY A 344 -5.22 -2.82 8.00
C GLY A 344 -6.66 -3.00 7.49
N LEU A 345 -7.64 -3.06 8.40
CA LEU A 345 -9.05 -3.13 8.06
C LEU A 345 -9.49 -1.88 7.30
N GLY A 346 -9.10 -0.70 7.78
CA GLY A 346 -9.31 0.58 7.12
C GLY A 346 -8.66 0.68 5.74
N ASN A 347 -7.49 0.07 5.54
CA ASN A 347 -6.86 -0.01 4.22
C ASN A 347 -7.75 -0.73 3.22
N GLY A 348 -8.35 -1.84 3.64
CA GLY A 348 -9.28 -2.61 2.83
C GLY A 348 -10.53 -1.80 2.51
N SER A 349 -11.19 -1.24 3.52
CA SER A 349 -12.47 -0.55 3.35
C SER A 349 -12.34 0.74 2.54
N THR A 350 -11.32 1.56 2.82
CA THR A 350 -11.10 2.84 2.14
C THR A 350 -10.72 2.61 0.69
N PHE A 351 -9.82 1.66 0.43
CA PHE A 351 -9.35 1.39 -0.94
C PHE A 351 -10.45 0.77 -1.81
N LYS A 352 -11.38 0.03 -1.19
CA LYS A 352 -12.53 -0.57 -1.88
C LYS A 352 -13.49 0.46 -2.46
N MET A 353 -13.61 1.64 -1.84
CA MET A 353 -14.48 2.71 -2.33
C MET A 353 -14.02 3.28 -3.69
N ILE A 354 -12.72 3.19 -4.03
CA ILE A 354 -12.15 3.92 -5.18
C ILE A 354 -12.79 3.48 -6.52
N PRO A 355 -12.82 2.18 -6.91
CA PRO A 355 -13.45 1.77 -8.15
C PRO A 355 -14.92 2.15 -8.24
N GLY A 356 -15.68 1.97 -7.15
CA GLY A 356 -17.12 2.25 -7.18
C GLY A 356 -17.41 3.75 -7.28
N ILE A 357 -16.55 4.63 -6.76
CA ILE A 357 -16.71 6.09 -6.93
C ILE A 357 -16.62 6.43 -8.42
N PHE A 358 -15.61 5.91 -9.12
CA PHE A 358 -15.45 6.19 -10.55
C PHE A 358 -16.50 5.49 -11.41
N GLN A 359 -17.01 4.34 -10.99
CA GLN A 359 -18.14 3.67 -11.64
C GLN A 359 -19.43 4.49 -11.49
N ALA A 360 -19.74 4.97 -10.28
CA ALA A 360 -20.90 5.83 -10.03
C ALA A 360 -20.81 7.13 -10.85
N LYS A 361 -19.60 7.71 -10.99
CA LYS A 361 -19.36 8.85 -11.89
C LYS A 361 -19.58 8.54 -13.36
N ALA A 362 -19.23 7.33 -13.81
CA ALA A 362 -19.46 6.90 -15.18
C ALA A 362 -20.97 6.84 -15.49
N LEU A 363 -21.73 6.21 -14.60
CA LEU A 363 -23.18 6.09 -14.71
C LEU A 363 -23.87 7.46 -14.63
N ALA A 364 -23.41 8.34 -13.74
CA ALA A 364 -23.93 9.72 -13.65
C ALA A 364 -23.66 10.56 -14.91
N LYS A 365 -22.69 10.17 -15.74
CA LYS A 365 -22.43 10.78 -17.06
C LYS A 365 -23.29 10.17 -18.18
N GLY A 366 -24.15 9.20 -17.89
CA GLY A 366 -24.96 8.48 -18.87
C GLY A 366 -24.19 7.42 -19.66
N LEU A 367 -22.99 7.03 -19.22
CA LEU A 367 -22.26 5.92 -19.83
C LEU A 367 -22.89 4.59 -19.38
N GLU A 368 -22.95 3.62 -20.30
CA GLU A 368 -23.51 2.29 -20.03
C GLU A 368 -22.56 1.19 -20.52
N GLY A 369 -22.79 -0.05 -20.04
CA GLY A 369 -22.08 -1.24 -20.47
C GLY A 369 -20.55 -1.10 -20.42
N GLU A 370 -19.90 -1.44 -21.53
CA GLU A 370 -18.44 -1.46 -21.64
C GLU A 370 -17.79 -0.07 -21.62
N GLU A 371 -18.52 0.98 -22.03
CA GLU A 371 -18.01 2.35 -21.97
C GLU A 371 -17.88 2.84 -20.52
N ALA A 372 -18.90 2.56 -19.70
CA ALA A 372 -18.86 2.86 -18.26
C ALA A 372 -17.75 2.06 -17.57
N ALA A 373 -17.62 0.78 -17.91
CA ALA A 373 -16.59 -0.09 -17.39
C ALA A 373 -15.19 0.42 -17.76
N ALA A 374 -14.93 0.74 -19.03
CA ALA A 374 -13.67 1.28 -19.50
C ALA A 374 -13.31 2.59 -18.80
N TYR A 375 -14.27 3.52 -18.68
CA TYR A 375 -14.09 4.78 -17.95
C TYR A 375 -13.70 4.53 -16.48
N GLY A 376 -14.45 3.66 -15.79
CA GLY A 376 -14.20 3.31 -14.40
C GLY A 376 -12.82 2.68 -14.21
N ARG A 377 -12.43 1.71 -15.04
CA ARG A 377 -11.12 1.03 -14.98
C ARG A 377 -9.96 2.01 -15.19
N ARG A 378 -10.11 2.91 -16.16
CA ARG A 378 -9.13 3.92 -16.52
C ARG A 378 -8.86 4.91 -15.39
N LEU A 379 -9.90 5.60 -14.89
CA LEU A 379 -9.71 6.61 -13.86
C LEU A 379 -9.41 6.02 -12.49
N SER A 380 -10.04 4.91 -12.11
CA SER A 380 -9.72 4.25 -10.83
C SER A 380 -8.26 3.81 -10.79
N GLY A 381 -7.70 3.28 -11.88
CA GLY A 381 -6.29 2.90 -11.96
C GLY A 381 -5.34 4.08 -11.75
N ALA A 382 -5.57 5.21 -12.42
CA ALA A 382 -4.76 6.40 -12.26
C ALA A 382 -4.90 7.03 -10.86
N SER A 383 -6.12 7.14 -10.35
CA SER A 383 -6.38 7.67 -9.01
C SER A 383 -5.81 6.79 -7.90
N MET A 384 -5.84 5.46 -8.04
CA MET A 384 -5.24 4.55 -7.05
C MET A 384 -3.74 4.77 -6.87
N GLY A 385 -3.00 5.03 -7.96
CA GLY A 385 -1.58 5.35 -7.90
C GLY A 385 -1.32 6.64 -7.11
N LEU A 386 -2.09 7.69 -7.38
CA LEU A 386 -1.99 8.98 -6.69
C LEU A 386 -2.42 8.90 -5.21
N ILE A 387 -3.56 8.25 -4.94
CA ILE A 387 -4.06 7.99 -3.58
C ILE A 387 -3.04 7.18 -2.79
N GLY A 388 -2.45 6.16 -3.41
CA GLY A 388 -1.39 5.35 -2.82
C GLY A 388 -0.12 6.16 -2.54
N ALA A 389 0.29 7.07 -3.44
CA ALA A 389 1.43 7.94 -3.26
C ALA A 389 1.24 8.89 -2.07
N VAL A 390 0.12 9.61 -2.03
CA VAL A 390 -0.20 10.54 -0.94
C VAL A 390 -0.41 9.79 0.37
N GLY A 391 -1.11 8.64 0.36
CA GLY A 391 -1.29 7.81 1.55
C GLY A 391 0.04 7.35 2.16
N ALA A 392 1.05 7.04 1.34
CA ALA A 392 2.38 6.68 1.82
C ALA A 392 3.10 7.83 2.55
N LEU A 393 2.74 9.10 2.28
CA LEU A 393 3.26 10.24 3.05
C LEU A 393 2.80 10.22 4.52
N GLY A 394 1.76 9.48 4.88
CA GLY A 394 1.43 9.26 6.28
C GLY A 394 2.54 8.53 7.03
N GLY A 395 3.31 7.67 6.34
CA GLY A 395 4.51 7.05 6.91
C GLY A 395 5.57 8.08 7.30
N LEU A 396 5.79 9.08 6.43
CA LEU A 396 6.67 10.20 6.70
C LEU A 396 6.16 11.01 7.89
N GLY A 397 4.88 11.39 7.86
CA GLY A 397 4.24 12.19 8.91
C GLY A 397 4.33 11.54 10.29
N ILE A 398 4.07 10.24 10.39
CA ILE A 398 4.14 9.49 11.65
C ILE A 398 5.57 9.46 12.20
N ASN A 399 6.55 9.12 11.36
CA ASN A 399 7.93 8.99 11.84
C ASN A 399 8.55 10.36 12.20
N LEU A 400 8.20 11.43 11.48
CA LEU A 400 8.58 12.79 11.86
C LEU A 400 7.88 13.26 13.13
N ALA A 401 6.61 12.90 13.34
CA ALA A 401 5.90 13.21 14.59
C ALA A 401 6.54 12.49 15.78
N PHE A 402 6.90 11.21 15.65
CA PHE A 402 7.65 10.50 16.68
C PHE A 402 9.02 11.15 16.93
N ARG A 403 9.77 11.45 15.86
CA ARG A 403 11.06 12.16 15.97
C ARG A 403 10.90 13.44 16.80
N GLN A 404 9.95 14.29 16.43
CA GLN A 404 9.74 15.57 17.10
C GLN A 404 9.29 15.38 18.56
N SER A 405 8.41 14.41 18.83
CA SER A 405 7.92 14.11 20.17
C SER A 405 9.04 13.61 21.09
N PHE A 406 9.92 12.73 20.61
CA PHE A 406 11.07 12.29 21.40
C PHE A 406 12.10 13.40 21.62
N LEU A 407 12.31 14.28 20.64
CA LEU A 407 13.20 15.44 20.79
C LEU A 407 12.69 16.47 21.82
N SER A 408 11.38 16.70 21.87
CA SER A 408 10.81 17.75 22.72
C SER A 408 10.51 17.28 24.14
N VAL A 409 9.92 16.10 24.30
CA VAL A 409 9.38 15.62 25.58
C VAL A 409 9.91 14.25 26.00
N GLY A 410 10.81 13.64 25.23
CA GLY A 410 11.42 12.34 25.57
C GLY A 410 10.45 11.15 25.52
N SER A 411 9.28 11.30 24.88
CA SER A 411 8.25 10.27 24.80
C SER A 411 7.49 10.35 23.48
N GLY A 412 6.95 9.23 22.99
CA GLY A 412 6.07 9.17 21.83
C GLY A 412 4.64 9.65 22.09
N THR A 413 4.25 9.94 23.34
CA THR A 413 2.86 10.33 23.70
C THR A 413 2.33 11.49 22.86
N GLY A 414 3.13 12.54 22.65
CA GLY A 414 2.71 13.72 21.88
C GLY A 414 2.36 13.39 20.42
N ALA A 415 3.11 12.48 19.80
CA ALA A 415 2.82 11.99 18.46
C ALA A 415 1.46 11.28 18.40
N PHE A 416 1.13 10.42 19.39
CA PHE A 416 -0.16 9.74 19.43
C PHE A 416 -1.34 10.69 19.59
N VAL A 417 -1.19 11.77 20.36
CA VAL A 417 -2.23 12.81 20.47
C VAL A 417 -2.48 13.48 19.11
N ALA A 418 -1.42 13.77 18.35
CA ALA A 418 -1.57 14.29 16.99
C ALA A 418 -2.27 13.28 16.06
N PHE A 419 -1.95 11.99 16.16
CA PHE A 419 -2.61 10.94 15.38
C PHE A 419 -4.10 10.81 15.74
N LEU A 420 -4.45 10.92 17.03
CA LEU A 420 -5.83 10.92 17.48
C LEU A 420 -6.64 12.06 16.87
N ALA A 421 -6.09 13.27 16.86
CA ALA A 421 -6.71 14.43 16.21
C ALA A 421 -6.88 14.21 14.70
N PHE A 422 -5.90 13.59 14.04
CA PHE A 422 -5.98 13.25 12.63
C PHE A 422 -7.09 12.24 12.34
N TYR A 423 -7.27 11.20 13.16
CA TYR A 423 -8.36 10.23 13.01
C TYR A 423 -9.74 10.87 13.19
N ALA A 424 -9.88 11.84 14.10
CA ALA A 424 -11.12 12.62 14.24
C ALA A 424 -11.41 13.45 12.96
N ALA A 425 -10.39 14.02 12.33
CA ALA A 425 -10.53 14.71 11.05
C ALA A 425 -10.94 13.75 9.91
N CYS A 426 -10.32 12.56 9.83
CA CYS A 426 -10.71 11.54 8.85
C CYS A 426 -12.15 11.06 9.05
N PHE A 427 -12.58 10.87 10.31
CA PHE A 427 -13.97 10.59 10.64
C PHE A 427 -14.90 11.68 10.11
N ALA A 428 -14.60 12.96 10.41
CA ALA A 428 -15.42 14.09 10.00
C ALA A 428 -15.53 14.20 8.47
N VAL A 429 -14.42 14.02 7.75
CA VAL A 429 -14.42 14.00 6.27
C VAL A 429 -15.23 12.83 5.72
N THR A 430 -15.06 11.62 6.27
CA THR A 430 -15.80 10.44 5.82
C THR A 430 -17.30 10.65 5.99
N TRP A 431 -17.71 11.16 7.16
CA TRP A 431 -19.10 11.47 7.45
C TRP A 431 -19.64 12.55 6.50
N ALA A 432 -18.95 13.69 6.40
CA ALA A 432 -19.44 14.86 5.67
C ALA A 432 -19.55 14.63 4.16
N VAL A 433 -18.62 13.87 3.56
CA VAL A 433 -18.57 13.66 2.12
C VAL A 433 -19.42 12.47 1.68
N TYR A 434 -19.39 11.36 2.42
CA TYR A 434 -19.94 10.09 1.93
C TYR A 434 -21.20 9.62 2.63
N LEU A 435 -21.52 10.10 3.84
CA LEU A 435 -22.66 9.58 4.63
C LEU A 435 -23.70 10.65 4.97
N ARG A 436 -23.30 11.92 5.02
CA ARG A 436 -24.21 13.04 5.27
C ARG A 436 -25.11 13.25 4.06
N ARG A 437 -26.42 13.03 4.21
CA ARG A 437 -27.41 13.40 3.19
C ARG A 437 -27.67 14.92 3.23
N PRO A 438 -27.57 15.64 2.10
CA PRO A 438 -28.02 17.03 2.01
C PRO A 438 -29.55 17.11 2.13
N ALA A 439 -30.08 18.14 2.81
CA ALA A 439 -31.53 18.32 3.01
C ALA A 439 -32.34 18.38 1.71
N ALA A 440 -31.75 18.86 0.60
CA ALA A 440 -32.43 18.94 -0.71
C ALA A 440 -32.67 17.57 -1.37
N ALA A 441 -31.84 16.56 -1.08
CA ALA A 441 -31.99 15.21 -1.63
C ALA A 441 -33.15 14.43 -1.00
N GLN A 442 -33.57 14.81 0.22
CA GLN A 442 -34.74 14.23 0.88
C GLN A 442 -36.06 14.64 0.20
N SER A 443 -36.11 15.82 -0.44
CA SER A 443 -37.31 16.32 -1.12
C SER A 443 -37.53 15.70 -2.51
N GLN A 444 -36.46 15.24 -3.18
CA GLN A 444 -36.55 14.59 -4.50
C GLN A 444 -36.78 13.07 -4.42
N SER A 445 -36.31 12.41 -3.36
CA SER A 445 -36.52 10.96 -3.15
C SER A 445 -37.99 10.58 -2.94
N THR A 446 -38.84 11.50 -2.48
CA THR A 446 -40.30 11.29 -2.38
C THR A 446 -41.02 11.38 -3.72
N ALA A 447 -40.38 11.88 -4.78
CA ALA A 447 -41.00 12.10 -6.09
C ALA A 447 -40.59 11.10 -7.18
N ALA A 448 -39.52 10.31 -6.98
CA ALA A 448 -38.95 9.43 -8.01
C ALA A 448 -38.84 7.97 -7.52
N THR A 449 -39.96 7.24 -7.48
CA THR A 449 -40.00 5.82 -7.05
C THR A 449 -39.87 4.79 -8.20
N ASP A 450 -39.73 5.20 -9.47
CA ASP A 450 -39.80 4.26 -10.62
C ASP A 450 -38.51 4.06 -11.44
N THR A 451 -37.33 4.42 -10.93
CA THR A 451 -36.05 4.11 -11.60
C THR A 451 -35.16 3.28 -10.70
N LYS A 452 -34.55 2.21 -11.26
CA LYS A 452 -33.58 1.35 -10.55
C LYS A 452 -32.55 2.22 -9.80
N PRO A 453 -32.26 1.95 -8.52
CA PRO A 453 -31.41 2.83 -7.73
C PRO A 453 -30.00 2.88 -8.31
N GLN A 454 -29.57 4.07 -8.76
CA GLN A 454 -28.16 4.36 -9.01
C GLN A 454 -27.41 4.26 -7.68
N LEU A 455 -26.32 3.47 -7.64
CA LEU A 455 -25.50 3.34 -6.44
C LEU A 455 -25.01 4.73 -6.00
N SER A 456 -25.41 5.14 -4.80
CA SER A 456 -24.86 6.34 -4.17
C SER A 456 -23.39 6.10 -3.82
N TYR A 457 -22.57 7.16 -3.79
CA TYR A 457 -21.19 7.08 -3.26
C TYR A 457 -21.14 6.52 -1.82
N ALA A 458 -22.25 6.56 -1.10
CA ALA A 458 -22.42 5.98 0.23
C ALA A 458 -22.53 4.44 0.22
N GLU A 459 -23.02 3.88 -0.89
CA GLU A 459 -23.29 2.44 -1.11
C GLU A 459 -22.12 1.74 -1.81
N VAL A 460 -21.14 2.53 -2.26
CA VAL A 460 -19.87 2.11 -2.88
C VAL A 460 -18.84 1.63 -1.85
#